data_AF-A0A961FX80-F1
#
_entry.id   AF-A0A961FX80-F1
#
_cell.length_a   1.000
_cell.length_b   1.000
_cell.length_c   1.000
_cell.angle_alpha   90.00
_cell.angle_beta   90.00
_cell.angle_gamma   90.00
#
_symmetry.space_group_name_H-M   'P 1'
#
loop_
_entity.id
_entity.type
_entity.pdbx_description
1 polymer ?
#
loop_
_entity_poly.entity_id
_entity_poly.type
_entity_poly.pdbx_seq_one_letter_code
_entity_poly.pdbx_strand_id
1 'polypeptide(L)'
;PANPLPAPVHDAARALQFLRSKAAEWNLRKDRVALTGGSAGACTSMWLLFHDDLADPKAEDPVLRESTRVTAAACAGGQTSIDPKVIVPWLGPNVLKHLMIANAVGEPDADTALANYEKHAADYREFSSHNHVNAGDPPLFMSYGGDMTLPSKDAGHGIHHPVYGVKMKEKCDAAGVECHLVIPGTSTSEKYSSATAFLMAKLLE
;
A
#
# COMPACT_ATOMS: atom_id res chain seq x y z
N PRO A 1 -8.71 1.59 -17.77
CA PRO A 1 -9.69 0.64 -17.17
C PRO A 1 -11.06 1.33 -17.02
N ALA A 2 -12.15 0.58 -16.85
CA ALA A 2 -13.49 1.17 -16.69
C ALA A 2 -13.62 2.03 -15.42
N ASN A 3 -12.99 1.61 -14.32
CA ASN A 3 -12.95 2.32 -13.04
C ASN A 3 -11.49 2.39 -12.53
N PRO A 4 -10.74 3.47 -12.82
CA PRO A 4 -9.42 3.71 -12.25
C PRO A 4 -9.52 4.16 -10.78
N LEU A 5 -8.40 4.57 -10.17
CA LEU A 5 -8.42 5.25 -8.87
C LEU A 5 -9.40 6.44 -8.91
N PRO A 6 -10.12 6.71 -7.80
CA PRO A 6 -10.02 6.06 -6.49
C PRO A 6 -10.84 4.78 -6.32
N ALA A 7 -11.56 4.32 -7.34
CA ALA A 7 -12.57 3.26 -7.19
C ALA A 7 -12.07 1.99 -6.47
N PRO A 8 -10.97 1.33 -6.88
CA PRO A 8 -10.54 0.08 -6.23
C PRO A 8 -10.07 0.27 -4.78
N VAL A 9 -9.53 1.44 -4.40
CA VAL A 9 -9.10 1.69 -3.02
C VAL A 9 -10.29 2.05 -2.13
N HIS A 10 -11.28 2.77 -2.67
CA HIS A 10 -12.53 3.05 -1.98
C HIS A 10 -13.40 1.80 -1.83
N ASP A 11 -13.37 0.87 -2.80
CA ASP A 11 -14.03 -0.44 -2.65
C ASP A 11 -13.42 -1.23 -1.50
N ALA A 12 -12.09 -1.22 -1.34
CA ALA A 12 -11.40 -1.86 -0.22
C ALA A 12 -11.72 -1.18 1.12
N ALA A 13 -11.75 0.15 1.17
CA ALA A 13 -12.18 0.92 2.33
C ALA A 13 -13.62 0.54 2.73
N ARG A 14 -14.51 0.49 1.74
CA ARG A 14 -15.92 0.14 1.93
C ARG A 14 -16.08 -1.29 2.42
N ALA A 15 -15.30 -2.23 1.91
CA ALA A 15 -15.30 -3.62 2.37
C ALA A 15 -14.89 -3.71 3.85
N LEU A 16 -13.85 -2.98 4.26
CA LEU A 16 -13.40 -2.92 5.65
C LEU A 16 -14.51 -2.38 6.58
N GLN A 17 -15.13 -1.26 6.19
CA GLN A 17 -16.25 -0.68 6.92
C GLN A 17 -17.43 -1.65 7.02
N PHE A 18 -17.74 -2.36 5.94
CA PHE A 18 -18.81 -3.36 5.93
C PHE A 18 -18.52 -4.51 6.90
N LEU A 19 -17.30 -5.07 6.90
CA LEU A 19 -16.88 -6.10 7.85
C LEU A 19 -17.05 -5.62 9.30
N ARG A 20 -16.67 -4.37 9.57
CA ARG A 20 -16.87 -3.76 10.89
C ARG A 20 -18.35 -3.63 11.23
N SER A 21 -19.19 -3.18 10.31
CA SER A 21 -20.65 -3.08 10.55
C SER A 21 -21.27 -4.44 10.93
N LYS A 22 -20.68 -5.54 10.47
CA LYS A 22 -21.10 -6.92 10.71
C LYS A 22 -20.43 -7.61 11.89
N ALA A 23 -19.54 -6.94 12.61
CA ALA A 23 -18.67 -7.62 13.56
C ALA A 23 -19.40 -8.34 14.69
N ALA A 24 -20.51 -7.81 15.21
CA ALA A 24 -21.30 -8.48 16.24
C ALA A 24 -21.96 -9.76 15.71
N GLU A 25 -22.50 -9.70 14.49
CA GLU A 25 -23.16 -10.82 13.82
C GLU A 25 -22.15 -11.95 13.51
N TRP A 26 -20.94 -11.58 13.11
CA TRP A 26 -19.91 -12.52 12.63
C TRP A 26 -18.82 -12.82 13.66
N ASN A 27 -19.01 -12.39 14.90
CA ASN A 27 -18.07 -12.59 16.01
C ASN A 27 -16.64 -12.09 15.69
N LEU A 28 -16.54 -10.90 15.10
CA LEU A 28 -15.29 -10.22 14.78
C LEU A 28 -14.96 -9.17 15.86
N ARG A 29 -13.67 -8.99 16.13
CA ARG A 29 -13.16 -7.87 16.95
C ARG A 29 -12.88 -6.67 16.06
N LYS A 30 -13.75 -5.65 16.10
CA LYS A 30 -13.58 -4.42 15.29
C LYS A 30 -12.28 -3.70 15.62
N ASP A 31 -11.81 -3.75 16.86
CA ASP A 31 -10.56 -3.13 17.30
C ASP A 31 -9.30 -3.85 16.80
N ARG A 32 -9.45 -5.03 16.18
CA ARG A 32 -8.33 -5.90 15.78
C ARG A 32 -8.47 -6.36 14.33
N VAL A 33 -8.14 -5.45 13.43
CA VAL A 33 -8.20 -5.68 11.99
C VAL A 33 -6.83 -5.40 11.40
N ALA A 34 -6.32 -6.30 10.56
CA ALA A 34 -5.10 -6.07 9.82
C ALA A 34 -5.32 -6.30 8.33
N LEU A 35 -4.46 -5.70 7.51
CA LEU A 35 -4.51 -5.81 6.06
C LEU A 35 -3.38 -6.71 5.55
N THR A 36 -3.67 -7.45 4.49
CA THR A 36 -2.67 -8.23 3.78
C THR A 36 -2.98 -8.26 2.30
N GLY A 37 -1.95 -8.35 1.48
CA GLY A 37 -2.08 -8.33 0.02
C GLY A 37 -0.73 -8.44 -0.67
N GLY A 38 -0.76 -8.90 -1.92
CA GLY A 38 0.39 -8.90 -2.81
C GLY A 38 0.21 -7.90 -3.94
N SER A 39 1.30 -7.38 -4.52
CA SER A 39 1.24 -6.54 -5.74
C SER A 39 0.32 -5.32 -5.54
N ALA A 40 -0.64 -5.08 -6.43
CA ALA A 40 -1.61 -4.00 -6.29
C ALA A 40 -2.43 -4.07 -4.98
N GLY A 41 -2.69 -5.28 -4.46
CA GLY A 41 -3.34 -5.44 -3.14
C GLY A 41 -2.47 -4.96 -1.99
N ALA A 42 -1.14 -5.07 -2.10
CA ALA A 42 -0.21 -4.46 -1.16
C ALA A 42 -0.21 -2.93 -1.28
N CYS A 43 -0.28 -2.39 -2.50
CA CYS A 43 -0.42 -0.94 -2.73
C CYS A 43 -1.66 -0.39 -1.99
N THR A 44 -2.83 -1.00 -2.21
CA THR A 44 -4.08 -0.63 -1.52
C THR A 44 -4.00 -0.82 -0.01
N SER A 45 -3.41 -1.92 0.46
CA SER A 45 -3.28 -2.21 1.91
C SER A 45 -2.40 -1.17 2.61
N MET A 46 -1.28 -0.78 2.01
CA MET A 46 -0.40 0.24 2.56
C MET A 46 -1.01 1.64 2.49
N TRP A 47 -1.81 1.95 1.46
CA TRP A 47 -2.56 3.21 1.43
C TRP A 47 -3.57 3.27 2.58
N LEU A 48 -4.41 2.24 2.76
CA LEU A 48 -5.34 2.19 3.89
C LEU A 48 -4.66 2.18 5.27
N LEU A 49 -3.44 1.61 5.37
CA LEU A 49 -2.68 1.60 6.62
C LEU A 49 -2.28 3.02 7.07
N PHE A 50 -1.83 3.86 6.13
CA PHE A 50 -1.24 5.17 6.44
C PHE A 50 -2.18 6.35 6.16
N HIS A 51 -3.20 6.17 5.33
CA HIS A 51 -4.18 7.20 5.05
C HIS A 51 -5.06 7.49 6.28
N ASP A 52 -5.49 8.73 6.42
CA ASP A 52 -6.42 9.17 7.45
C ASP A 52 -7.73 8.35 7.43
N ASP A 53 -8.44 8.36 8.56
CA ASP A 53 -9.70 7.63 8.68
C ASP A 53 -10.74 8.19 7.69
N LEU A 54 -11.37 7.30 6.92
CA LEU A 54 -12.42 7.65 5.95
C LEU A 54 -13.82 7.57 6.56
N ALA A 55 -13.95 7.26 7.86
CA ALA A 55 -15.22 7.31 8.55
C ALA A 55 -15.88 8.69 8.45
N ASP A 56 -17.14 8.72 8.07
CA ASP A 56 -18.00 9.89 8.17
C ASP A 56 -19.06 9.65 9.26
N PRO A 57 -18.87 10.19 10.49
CA PRO A 57 -19.81 10.03 11.59
C PRO A 57 -21.22 10.56 11.30
N LYS A 58 -21.37 11.44 10.29
CA LYS A 58 -22.62 12.08 9.91
C LYS A 58 -23.29 11.42 8.71
N ALA A 59 -22.66 10.42 8.08
CA ALA A 59 -23.22 9.75 6.93
C ALA A 59 -24.58 9.12 7.27
N GLU A 60 -25.55 9.20 6.35
CA GLU A 60 -26.84 8.50 6.51
C GLU A 60 -26.65 6.98 6.54
N ASP A 61 -25.74 6.48 5.69
CA ASP A 61 -25.35 5.08 5.65
C ASP A 61 -24.52 4.70 6.90
N PRO A 62 -25.01 3.80 7.77
CA PRO A 62 -24.30 3.42 8.98
C PRO A 62 -22.97 2.72 8.72
N VAL A 63 -22.78 2.12 7.53
CA VAL A 63 -21.50 1.48 7.18
C VAL A 63 -20.42 2.54 6.97
N LEU A 64 -20.72 3.70 6.38
CA LEU A 64 -19.74 4.78 6.20
C LEU A 64 -19.27 5.42 7.52
N ARG A 65 -19.99 5.16 8.62
CA ARG A 65 -19.60 5.63 9.96
C ARG A 65 -18.52 4.77 10.61
N GLU A 66 -18.28 3.56 10.09
CA GLU A 66 -17.25 2.66 10.62
C GLU A 66 -15.85 3.14 10.21
N SER A 67 -14.89 3.00 11.12
CA SER A 67 -13.49 3.40 10.89
C SER A 67 -12.81 2.56 9.81
N THR A 68 -11.94 3.17 9.00
CA THR A 68 -11.01 2.46 8.11
C THR A 68 -9.63 2.27 8.72
N ARG A 69 -9.38 2.76 9.94
CA ARG A 69 -8.10 2.53 10.62
C ARG A 69 -7.94 1.04 10.96
N VAL A 70 -6.70 0.56 10.89
CA VAL A 70 -6.33 -0.84 11.11
C VAL A 70 -5.19 -0.95 12.11
N THR A 71 -5.03 -2.13 12.69
CA THR A 71 -4.02 -2.44 13.71
C THR A 71 -2.62 -2.64 13.11
N ALA A 72 -2.54 -3.18 11.89
CA ALA A 72 -1.28 -3.45 11.20
C ALA A 72 -1.53 -3.80 9.72
N ALA A 73 -0.47 -3.85 8.91
CA ALA A 73 -0.50 -4.56 7.63
C ALA A 73 0.73 -5.42 7.38
N ALA A 74 0.56 -6.52 6.65
CA ALA A 74 1.65 -7.34 6.14
C ALA A 74 1.51 -7.60 4.64
N CYS A 75 2.45 -7.09 3.85
CA CYS A 75 2.32 -6.94 2.41
C CYS A 75 3.49 -7.56 1.63
N ALA A 76 3.25 -8.00 0.41
CA ALA A 76 4.28 -8.63 -0.44
C ALA A 76 4.39 -7.99 -1.83
N GLY A 77 5.62 -7.62 -2.25
CA GLY A 77 5.89 -7.15 -3.62
C GLY A 77 5.06 -5.93 -4.04
N GLY A 78 4.72 -5.06 -3.09
CA GLY A 78 3.81 -3.93 -3.30
C GLY A 78 4.49 -2.69 -3.85
N GLN A 79 3.69 -1.82 -4.45
CA GLN A 79 4.13 -0.50 -4.89
C GLN A 79 3.85 0.48 -3.74
N THR A 80 4.88 1.21 -3.32
CA THR A 80 4.79 2.22 -2.24
C THR A 80 4.60 3.63 -2.79
N SER A 81 4.79 3.79 -4.10
CA SER A 81 4.43 4.95 -4.90
C SER A 81 3.96 4.50 -6.27
N ILE A 82 3.02 5.23 -6.85
CA ILE A 82 2.59 5.08 -8.24
C ILE A 82 3.01 6.27 -9.11
N ASP A 83 3.68 7.27 -8.54
CA ASP A 83 4.08 8.49 -9.25
C ASP A 83 5.26 8.22 -10.19
N PRO A 84 5.12 8.38 -11.53
CA PRO A 84 6.20 8.21 -12.48
C PRO A 84 7.45 9.07 -12.19
N LYS A 85 7.28 10.31 -11.69
CA LYS A 85 8.37 11.21 -11.33
C LYS A 85 9.10 10.79 -10.05
N VAL A 86 8.54 9.87 -9.26
CA VAL A 86 9.16 9.29 -8.07
C VAL A 86 9.79 7.94 -8.37
N ILE A 87 9.05 7.04 -9.03
CA ILE A 87 9.47 5.64 -9.20
C ILE A 87 10.54 5.47 -10.29
N VAL A 88 10.54 6.31 -11.34
CA VAL A 88 11.59 6.24 -12.38
C VAL A 88 12.96 6.61 -11.83
N PRO A 89 13.15 7.68 -11.03
CA PRO A 89 14.42 7.92 -10.35
C PRO A 89 14.89 6.77 -9.45
N TRP A 90 13.97 6.02 -8.85
CA TRP A 90 14.32 4.88 -7.98
C TRP A 90 14.70 3.63 -8.75
N LEU A 91 14.00 3.34 -9.84
CA LEU A 91 13.98 2.03 -10.48
C LEU A 91 14.44 2.03 -11.94
N GLY A 92 14.57 3.21 -12.56
CA GLY A 92 14.76 3.35 -13.99
C GLY A 92 13.45 3.21 -14.79
N PRO A 93 13.50 3.44 -16.11
CA PRO A 93 12.30 3.61 -16.94
C PRO A 93 11.51 2.32 -17.19
N ASN A 94 12.14 1.15 -17.00
CA ASN A 94 11.50 -0.14 -17.25
C ASN A 94 10.28 -0.39 -16.34
N VAL A 95 10.20 0.26 -15.17
CA VAL A 95 9.01 0.20 -14.29
C VAL A 95 7.74 0.66 -15.01
N LEU A 96 7.83 1.66 -15.89
CA LEU A 96 6.67 2.21 -16.60
C LEU A 96 6.18 1.31 -17.74
N LYS A 97 6.96 0.31 -18.15
CA LYS A 97 6.51 -0.68 -19.13
C LYS A 97 5.39 -1.57 -18.58
N HIS A 98 5.20 -1.61 -17.26
CA HIS A 98 4.08 -2.29 -16.65
C HIS A 98 2.84 -1.39 -16.64
N LEU A 99 1.72 -1.87 -17.20
CA LEU A 99 0.50 -1.06 -17.38
C LEU A 99 -0.18 -0.63 -16.09
N MET A 100 0.18 -1.20 -14.93
CA MET A 100 -0.45 -0.85 -13.64
C MET A 100 -0.43 0.67 -13.40
N ILE A 101 0.69 1.34 -13.64
CA ILE A 101 0.84 2.78 -13.33
C ILE A 101 -0.10 3.63 -14.21
N ALA A 102 -0.11 3.38 -15.52
CA ALA A 102 -1.00 4.09 -16.45
C ALA A 102 -2.48 3.77 -16.15
N ASN A 103 -2.80 2.49 -15.95
CA ASN A 103 -4.16 2.05 -15.65
C ASN A 103 -4.68 2.61 -14.32
N ALA A 104 -3.81 2.85 -13.34
CA ALA A 104 -4.19 3.41 -12.04
C ALA A 104 -4.88 4.77 -12.19
N VAL A 105 -4.48 5.58 -13.18
CA VAL A 105 -5.06 6.89 -13.50
C VAL A 105 -5.96 6.88 -14.74
N GLY A 106 -6.30 5.69 -15.23
CA GLY A 106 -7.23 5.50 -16.34
C GLY A 106 -6.63 5.70 -17.73
N GLU A 107 -5.30 5.87 -17.84
CA GLU A 107 -4.61 6.07 -19.12
C GLU A 107 -4.23 4.71 -19.75
N PRO A 108 -4.17 4.63 -21.09
CA PRO A 108 -3.95 3.36 -21.78
C PRO A 108 -2.50 2.85 -21.70
N ASP A 109 -1.53 3.76 -21.55
CA ASP A 109 -0.11 3.48 -21.56
C ASP A 109 0.69 4.56 -20.82
N ALA A 110 1.98 4.28 -20.61
CA ALA A 110 2.88 5.17 -19.89
C ALA A 110 3.12 6.50 -20.60
N ASP A 111 3.20 6.51 -21.93
CA ASP A 111 3.46 7.73 -22.70
C ASP A 111 2.30 8.72 -22.53
N THR A 112 1.07 8.24 -22.63
CA THR A 112 -0.14 9.04 -22.39
C THR A 112 -0.22 9.50 -20.93
N ALA A 113 0.09 8.62 -19.98
CA ALA A 113 0.10 8.95 -18.55
C ALA A 113 1.15 10.02 -18.20
N LEU A 114 2.31 10.01 -18.85
CA LEU A 114 3.36 11.01 -18.70
C LEU A 114 2.99 12.33 -19.38
N ALA A 115 2.42 12.29 -20.59
CA ALA A 115 1.95 13.48 -21.30
C ALA A 115 0.85 14.20 -20.50
N ASN A 116 -0.01 13.44 -19.82
CA ASN A 116 -1.08 13.94 -18.95
C ASN A 116 -0.67 14.03 -17.48
N TYR A 117 0.62 14.05 -17.13
CA TYR A 117 1.06 13.99 -15.74
C TYR A 117 0.38 15.04 -14.85
N GLU A 118 0.32 16.29 -15.30
CA GLU A 118 -0.23 17.40 -14.51
C GLU A 118 -1.73 17.23 -14.22
N LYS A 119 -2.47 16.53 -15.10
CA LYS A 119 -3.88 16.18 -14.87
C LYS A 119 -4.03 15.18 -13.72
N HIS A 120 -3.05 14.29 -13.54
CA HIS A 120 -3.09 13.17 -12.60
C HIS A 120 -2.18 13.35 -11.39
N ALA A 121 -1.50 14.50 -11.28
CA ALA A 121 -0.54 14.76 -10.21
C ALA A 121 -1.14 14.62 -8.81
N ALA A 122 -2.41 15.00 -8.64
CA ALA A 122 -3.15 14.83 -7.39
C ALA A 122 -3.34 13.34 -7.06
N ASP A 123 -3.76 12.53 -8.04
CA ASP A 123 -3.98 11.09 -7.86
C ASP A 123 -2.67 10.36 -7.57
N TYR A 124 -1.58 10.70 -8.28
CA TYR A 124 -0.26 10.13 -8.00
C TYR A 124 0.22 10.44 -6.59
N ARG A 125 -0.02 11.68 -6.12
CA ARG A 125 0.34 12.07 -4.75
C ARG A 125 -0.51 11.34 -3.73
N GLU A 126 -1.82 11.29 -3.95
CA GLU A 126 -2.81 10.72 -3.04
C GLU A 126 -2.66 9.19 -2.92
N PHE A 127 -2.58 8.46 -4.03
CA PHE A 127 -2.56 7.00 -3.99
C PHE A 127 -1.15 6.40 -3.92
N SER A 128 -0.18 7.19 -3.50
CA SER A 128 1.17 6.74 -3.13
C SER A 128 1.31 6.70 -1.62
N SER A 129 1.17 5.50 -1.03
CA SER A 129 1.19 5.30 0.44
C SER A 129 2.42 5.87 1.14
N HIS A 130 3.57 5.94 0.45
CA HIS A 130 4.79 6.58 0.96
C HIS A 130 4.59 8.05 1.38
N ASN A 131 3.64 8.76 0.79
CA ASN A 131 3.37 10.17 1.10
C ASN A 131 2.57 10.37 2.39
N HIS A 132 1.89 9.33 2.89
CA HIS A 132 0.96 9.40 4.01
C HIS A 132 1.56 8.97 5.35
N VAL A 133 2.77 8.40 5.35
CA VAL A 133 3.43 7.94 6.57
C VAL A 133 3.66 9.09 7.54
N ASN A 134 3.09 8.97 8.73
CA ASN A 134 3.18 9.93 9.82
C ASN A 134 3.53 9.25 11.15
N ALA A 135 4.00 10.05 12.12
CA ALA A 135 4.27 9.55 13.46
C ALA A 135 2.97 9.02 14.11
N GLY A 136 3.05 7.83 14.72
CA GLY A 136 1.91 7.17 15.36
C GLY A 136 1.08 6.27 14.43
N ASP A 137 1.49 6.12 13.17
CA ASP A 137 0.85 5.17 12.26
C ASP A 137 1.06 3.69 12.68
N PRO A 138 0.15 2.78 12.27
CA PRO A 138 0.22 1.39 12.67
C PRO A 138 1.40 0.66 12.02
N PRO A 139 1.89 -0.43 12.65
CA PRO A 139 3.06 -1.13 12.19
C PRO A 139 2.86 -1.82 10.82
N LEU A 140 3.94 -1.87 10.04
CA LEU A 140 3.99 -2.48 8.71
C LEU A 140 5.02 -3.62 8.64
N PHE A 141 4.67 -4.72 7.98
CA PHE A 141 5.60 -5.75 7.56
C PHE A 141 5.60 -5.86 6.03
N MET A 142 6.76 -5.85 5.40
CA MET A 142 6.91 -5.98 3.95
C MET A 142 7.86 -7.12 3.58
N SER A 143 7.53 -7.84 2.52
CA SER A 143 8.42 -8.81 1.89
C SER A 143 8.55 -8.59 0.38
N TYR A 144 9.76 -8.71 -0.17
CA TYR A 144 10.01 -8.62 -1.61
C TYR A 144 10.93 -9.76 -2.09
N GLY A 145 11.08 -9.92 -3.41
CA GLY A 145 12.11 -10.78 -4.00
C GLY A 145 13.53 -10.29 -3.69
N GLY A 146 14.55 -11.11 -3.95
CA GLY A 146 15.94 -10.79 -3.60
C GLY A 146 16.76 -10.06 -4.67
N ASP A 147 16.19 -9.82 -5.86
CA ASP A 147 16.92 -9.16 -6.94
C ASP A 147 16.91 -7.64 -6.76
N MET A 148 18.08 -7.06 -6.52
CA MET A 148 18.29 -5.63 -6.28
C MET A 148 18.86 -4.89 -7.51
N THR A 149 18.90 -5.53 -8.68
CA THR A 149 19.57 -4.99 -9.87
C THR A 149 18.89 -3.71 -10.38
N LEU A 150 19.64 -2.61 -10.42
CA LEU A 150 19.21 -1.32 -10.96
C LEU A 150 19.98 -0.92 -12.23
N PRO A 151 19.35 -0.26 -13.22
CA PRO A 151 17.90 -0.04 -13.31
C PRO A 151 17.16 -1.39 -13.47
N SER A 152 15.85 -1.41 -13.17
CA SER A 152 15.06 -2.62 -13.20
C SER A 152 15.15 -3.26 -14.59
N LYS A 153 15.48 -4.56 -14.62
CA LYS A 153 15.68 -5.33 -15.86
C LYS A 153 14.54 -5.25 -16.87
N ASP A 154 13.29 -5.30 -16.39
CA ASP A 154 12.08 -5.33 -17.21
C ASP A 154 10.87 -4.79 -16.43
N ALA A 155 9.68 -4.87 -17.04
CA ALA A 155 8.41 -4.41 -16.48
C ALA A 155 8.03 -5.14 -15.18
N GLY A 156 8.14 -6.47 -15.16
CA GLY A 156 7.75 -7.29 -14.02
C GLY A 156 8.71 -7.13 -12.85
N HIS A 157 10.00 -7.06 -13.14
CA HIS A 157 11.02 -6.75 -12.14
C HIS A 157 10.84 -5.33 -11.59
N GLY A 158 10.55 -4.34 -12.45
CA GLY A 158 10.33 -2.96 -12.03
C GLY A 158 9.12 -2.78 -11.12
N ILE A 159 7.97 -3.33 -11.49
CA ILE A 159 6.74 -3.14 -10.71
C ILE A 159 6.78 -3.85 -9.35
N HIS A 160 7.58 -4.91 -9.19
CA HIS A 160 7.76 -5.65 -7.92
C HIS A 160 9.15 -5.43 -7.29
N HIS A 161 9.85 -4.37 -7.68
CA HIS A 161 11.24 -4.18 -7.28
C HIS A 161 11.38 -3.96 -5.76
N PRO A 162 12.37 -4.58 -5.09
CA PRO A 162 12.48 -4.48 -3.62
C PRO A 162 12.82 -3.08 -3.09
N VAL A 163 13.32 -2.20 -3.95
CA VAL A 163 13.61 -0.79 -3.63
C VAL A 163 12.35 -0.02 -3.19
N TYR A 164 11.14 -0.41 -3.61
CA TYR A 164 9.90 0.13 -3.04
C TYR A 164 9.85 -0.07 -1.52
N GLY A 165 10.22 -1.27 -1.05
CA GLY A 165 10.31 -1.61 0.35
C GLY A 165 11.39 -0.84 1.08
N VAL A 166 12.58 -0.67 0.47
CA VAL A 166 13.67 0.13 1.03
C VAL A 166 13.23 1.57 1.27
N LYS A 167 12.61 2.21 0.27
CA LYS A 167 12.14 3.60 0.37
C LYS A 167 11.06 3.79 1.43
N MET A 168 10.11 2.85 1.50
CA MET A 168 9.09 2.87 2.54
C MET A 168 9.67 2.64 3.95
N LYS A 169 10.65 1.74 4.10
CA LYS A 169 11.35 1.50 5.37
C LYS A 169 12.09 2.76 5.85
N GLU A 170 12.84 3.41 4.96
CA GLU A 170 13.51 4.70 5.24
C GLU A 170 12.51 5.75 5.75
N LYS A 171 11.35 5.87 5.09
CA LYS A 171 10.29 6.81 5.47
C LYS A 171 9.66 6.47 6.82
N CYS A 172 9.35 5.20 7.07
CA CYS A 172 8.81 4.73 8.35
C CYS A 172 9.80 4.97 9.50
N ASP A 173 11.08 4.66 9.30
CA ASP A 173 12.12 4.88 10.30
C ASP A 173 12.26 6.37 10.67
N ALA A 174 12.23 7.24 9.66
CA ALA A 174 12.27 8.69 9.87
C ALA A 174 11.05 9.22 10.65
N ALA A 175 9.88 8.57 10.52
CA ALA A 175 8.66 8.90 11.25
C ALA A 175 8.53 8.18 12.61
N GLY A 176 9.45 7.26 12.94
CA GLY A 176 9.36 6.42 14.14
C GLY A 176 8.28 5.35 14.09
N VAL A 177 7.83 4.97 12.88
CA VAL A 177 6.81 3.92 12.66
C VAL A 177 7.49 2.56 12.62
N GLU A 178 6.97 1.59 13.40
CA GLU A 178 7.49 0.22 13.38
C GLU A 178 7.27 -0.40 11.98
N CYS A 179 8.37 -0.62 11.27
CA CYS A 179 8.35 -1.17 9.93
C CYS A 179 9.39 -2.30 9.80
N HIS A 180 8.97 -3.46 9.32
CA HIS A 180 9.81 -4.63 9.08
C HIS A 180 9.92 -4.88 7.59
N LEU A 181 11.15 -5.04 7.07
CA LEU A 181 11.40 -5.29 5.65
C LEU A 181 12.21 -6.57 5.48
N VAL A 182 11.67 -7.52 4.71
CA VAL A 182 12.34 -8.77 4.36
C VAL A 182 12.63 -8.81 2.88
N ILE A 183 13.92 -8.90 2.55
CA ILE A 183 14.45 -9.04 1.19
C ILE A 183 15.53 -10.12 1.27
N PRO A 184 15.35 -11.31 0.65
CA PRO A 184 16.34 -12.38 0.71
C PRO A 184 17.76 -11.89 0.36
N GLY A 185 18.71 -12.18 1.25
CA GLY A 185 20.11 -11.76 1.10
C GLY A 185 20.41 -10.29 1.38
N THR A 186 19.41 -9.45 1.66
CA THR A 186 19.57 -7.99 1.85
C THR A 186 19.01 -7.49 3.18
N SER A 187 17.85 -7.97 3.61
CA SER A 187 17.17 -7.51 4.83
C SER A 187 16.34 -8.61 5.46
N THR A 188 16.28 -8.64 6.80
CA THR A 188 15.47 -9.58 7.58
C THR A 188 14.78 -8.84 8.72
N SER A 189 13.71 -9.43 9.27
CA SER A 189 13.12 -8.95 10.53
C SER A 189 13.73 -9.73 11.69
N GLU A 190 14.34 -9.01 12.63
CA GLU A 190 14.92 -9.62 13.83
C GLU A 190 13.85 -10.06 14.83
N LYS A 191 12.69 -9.39 14.83
CA LYS A 191 11.62 -9.60 15.80
C LYS A 191 10.59 -10.64 15.35
N TYR A 192 10.31 -10.72 14.05
CA TYR A 192 9.25 -11.57 13.52
C TYR A 192 9.78 -12.50 12.42
N SER A 193 9.59 -13.81 12.60
CA SER A 193 10.04 -14.82 11.64
C SER A 193 9.27 -14.85 10.32
N SER A 194 8.07 -14.26 10.28
CA SER A 194 7.22 -14.19 9.10
C SER A 194 6.16 -13.09 9.21
N ALA A 195 5.55 -12.74 8.08
CA ALA A 195 4.36 -11.88 8.02
C ALA A 195 3.23 -12.41 8.92
N THR A 196 2.99 -13.72 8.95
CA THR A 196 1.98 -14.33 9.82
C THR A 196 2.32 -14.17 11.30
N ALA A 197 3.58 -14.40 11.69
CA ALA A 197 4.01 -14.20 13.08
C ALA A 197 3.85 -12.75 13.52
N PHE A 198 4.17 -11.80 12.63
CA PHE A 198 3.93 -10.38 12.84
C PHE A 198 2.44 -10.07 13.04
N LEU A 199 1.56 -10.50 12.13
CA LEU A 199 0.12 -10.25 12.23
C LEU A 199 -0.49 -10.88 13.47
N MET A 200 -0.10 -12.11 13.81
CA MET A 200 -0.56 -12.79 15.02
C MET A 200 -0.16 -12.02 16.29
N ALA A 201 1.07 -11.50 16.36
CA ALA A 201 1.47 -10.66 17.48
C ALA A 201 0.60 -9.41 17.57
N LYS A 202 0.43 -8.65 16.48
CA LYS A 202 -0.36 -7.40 16.49
C LYS A 202 -1.84 -7.60 16.77
N LEU A 203 -2.42 -8.72 16.34
CA LEU A 203 -3.85 -8.98 16.51
C LEU A 203 -4.20 -9.72 17.81
N LEU A 204 -3.26 -10.43 18.43
CA LEU A 204 -3.51 -11.20 19.65
C LEU A 204 -3.03 -10.53 20.93
N GLU A 205 -2.23 -9.46 20.83
CA GLU A 205 -1.80 -8.60 21.96
C GLU A 205 -2.94 -8.05 22.82
#